data_AF-A0A916R2R5-F1
#
_entry.id   AF-A0A916R2R5-F1
#
_cell.length_a   1.000
_cell.length_b   1.000
_cell.length_c   1.000
_cell.angle_alpha   90.00
_cell.angle_beta   90.00
_cell.angle_gamma   90.00
#
_symmetry.space_group_name_H-M   'P 1'
#
loop_
_entity.id
_entity.type
_entity.pdbx_description
1 polymer ?
#
loop_
_entity_poly.entity_id
_entity_poly.type
_entity_poly.pdbx_seq_one_letter_code
_entity_poly.pdbx_strand_id
1 'polypeptide(L)'
;MSGANLIAGKFQWAVMLLAEQLETFLGNFSSLSSRIRHLNYDTDSLGDRIEVRCSYIAFRDGKQTCDEFLEVLYHQIVSFCLPRSEITSAHDRMKQALTDNDTVLVNQVSTQLHERARSLFIKAKKGSHRSGEAGEILLFILVEWLLEAPQIVSKMYPKTNNNMPVHGTDGIHAKFDEQQTLS
;
A
#
# COMPACT_ATOMS: atom_id res chain seq x y z
N MET A 1 40.57 -3.86 22.37
CA MET A 1 39.17 -3.53 22.02
C MET A 1 38.76 -4.48 20.91
N SER A 2 37.89 -5.42 21.26
CA SER A 2 37.79 -6.77 20.68
C SER A 2 36.83 -6.82 19.47
N GLY A 3 37.11 -7.69 18.50
CA GLY A 3 36.33 -7.88 17.26
C GLY A 3 34.83 -8.15 17.44
N ALA A 4 34.38 -8.48 18.65
CA ALA A 4 32.97 -8.57 19.01
C ALA A 4 32.20 -7.24 18.83
N ASN A 5 32.81 -6.08 19.15
CA ASN A 5 32.18 -4.77 18.95
C ASN A 5 32.07 -4.39 17.47
N LEU A 6 32.98 -4.89 16.64
CA LEU A 6 32.96 -4.65 15.19
C LEU A 6 31.85 -5.46 14.50
N ILE A 7 31.62 -6.70 14.96
CA ILE A 7 30.57 -7.58 14.43
C ILE A 7 29.19 -7.09 14.89
N ALA A 8 29.05 -6.71 16.17
CA ALA A 8 27.81 -6.11 16.68
C ALA A 8 27.46 -4.81 15.94
N GLY A 9 28.44 -3.93 15.69
CA GLY A 9 28.23 -2.70 14.92
C GLY A 9 27.82 -2.95 13.46
N LYS A 10 28.40 -3.96 12.80
CA LYS A 10 27.99 -4.36 11.44
C LYS A 10 26.58 -4.94 11.39
N PHE A 11 26.20 -5.72 12.41
CA PHE A 11 24.86 -6.30 12.51
C PHE A 11 23.80 -5.22 12.75
N GLN A 12 24.02 -4.32 13.70
CA GLN A 12 23.13 -3.20 13.99
C GLN A 12 22.92 -2.30 12.75
N TRP A 13 24.00 -2.04 12.01
CA TRP A 13 23.94 -1.25 10.78
C TRP A 13 23.12 -1.95 9.68
N ALA A 14 23.29 -3.25 9.49
CA ALA A 14 22.52 -4.01 8.51
C ALA A 14 21.02 -4.08 8.87
N VAL A 15 20.70 -4.17 10.16
CA VAL A 15 19.32 -4.13 10.67
C VAL A 15 18.66 -2.78 10.38
N MET A 16 19.34 -1.68 10.69
CA MET A 16 18.84 -0.33 10.42
C MET A 16 18.65 -0.11 8.92
N LEU A 17 19.57 -0.61 8.08
CA LEU A 17 19.42 -0.55 6.63
C LEU A 17 18.16 -1.28 6.14
N LEU A 18 17.83 -2.44 6.70
CA LEU A 18 16.62 -3.18 6.31
C LEU A 18 15.34 -2.42 6.68
N ALA A 19 15.29 -1.81 7.87
CA ALA A 19 14.17 -0.99 8.31
C ALA A 19 13.94 0.20 7.36
N GLU A 20 15.01 0.95 7.06
CA GLU A 20 14.96 2.06 6.10
C GLU A 20 14.47 1.61 4.72
N GLN A 21 14.96 0.47 4.21
CA GLN A 21 14.53 -0.07 2.92
C GLN A 21 13.04 -0.42 2.90
N LEU A 22 12.51 -1.01 3.98
CA LEU A 22 11.08 -1.30 4.09
C LEU A 22 10.25 -0.01 4.12
N GLU A 23 10.68 1.02 4.84
CA GLU A 23 9.99 2.32 4.81
C GLU A 23 9.92 2.93 3.41
N THR A 24 10.97 2.77 2.59
CA THR A 24 10.94 3.27 1.20
C THR A 24 9.87 2.60 0.33
N PHE A 25 9.37 1.45 0.75
CA PHE A 25 8.34 0.70 0.05
C PHE A 25 6.91 1.07 0.46
N LEU A 26 6.73 1.86 1.51
CA LEU A 26 5.41 2.30 1.95
C LEU A 26 4.79 3.27 0.94
N GLY A 27 3.56 2.99 0.53
CA GLY A 27 2.76 3.93 -0.24
C GLY A 27 2.45 5.22 0.53
N ASN A 28 2.09 6.28 -0.19
CA ASN A 28 1.58 7.50 0.43
C ASN A 28 0.06 7.37 0.63
N PHE A 29 -0.33 7.27 1.90
CA PHE A 29 -1.72 7.10 2.35
C PHE A 29 -2.25 8.32 3.13
N SER A 30 -1.56 9.45 3.07
CA SER A 30 -1.93 10.67 3.84
C SER A 30 -3.37 11.12 3.63
N SER A 31 -3.92 10.95 2.42
CA SER A 31 -5.30 11.30 2.08
C SER A 31 -6.35 10.47 2.83
N LEU A 32 -6.03 9.23 3.26
CA LEU A 32 -6.93 8.36 4.01
C LEU A 32 -7.17 8.83 5.44
N SER A 33 -6.21 9.54 6.03
CA SER A 33 -6.35 10.09 7.40
C SER A 33 -7.56 11.01 7.56
N SER A 34 -8.02 11.66 6.47
CA SER A 34 -9.22 12.51 6.48
C SER A 34 -10.52 11.71 6.27
N ARG A 35 -10.43 10.47 5.77
CA ARG A 35 -11.54 9.63 5.32
C ARG A 35 -11.84 8.47 6.24
N ILE A 36 -10.87 8.01 7.01
CA ILE A 36 -11.03 6.96 8.01
C ILE A 36 -10.79 7.57 9.39
N ARG A 37 -11.63 7.18 10.34
CA ARG A 37 -11.53 7.51 11.76
C ARG A 37 -11.33 6.23 12.55
N HIS A 38 -10.62 6.33 13.66
CA HIS A 38 -10.38 5.23 14.58
C HIS A 38 -11.23 5.40 15.82
N LEU A 39 -11.74 4.28 16.33
CA LEU A 39 -12.40 4.22 17.62
C LEU A 39 -11.36 3.84 18.67
N ASN A 40 -11.31 4.63 19.73
CA ASN A 40 -10.47 4.32 20.88
C ASN A 40 -11.26 3.44 21.83
N TYR A 41 -10.71 2.29 22.15
CA TYR A 41 -11.27 1.37 23.13
C TYR A 41 -10.18 0.97 24.12
N ASP A 42 -10.60 0.69 25.34
CA ASP A 42 -9.73 0.06 26.34
C ASP A 42 -9.49 -1.40 25.93
N THR A 43 -8.22 -1.74 25.69
CA THR A 43 -7.76 -3.07 25.31
C THR A 43 -7.02 -3.78 26.45
N ASP A 44 -7.00 -3.23 27.67
CA ASP A 44 -6.24 -3.76 28.81
C ASP A 44 -6.63 -5.22 29.12
N SER A 45 -7.89 -5.58 28.87
CA SER A 45 -8.41 -6.94 29.06
C SER A 45 -7.96 -7.97 28.02
N LEU A 46 -7.34 -7.55 26.91
CA LEU A 46 -6.89 -8.44 25.81
C LEU A 46 -5.45 -8.93 25.98
N GLY A 47 -4.70 -8.33 26.92
CA GLY A 47 -3.29 -8.63 27.17
C GLY A 47 -2.34 -8.12 26.08
N ASP A 48 -1.04 -8.26 26.32
CA ASP A 48 0.01 -7.59 25.53
C ASP A 48 0.24 -8.16 24.12
N ARG A 49 -0.43 -9.26 23.77
CA ARG A 49 -0.25 -9.97 22.48
C ARG A 49 -1.29 -9.62 21.43
N ILE A 50 -2.34 -8.91 21.81
CA ILE A 50 -3.49 -8.63 20.95
C ILE A 50 -3.66 -7.13 20.82
N GLU A 51 -3.40 -6.61 19.62
CA GLU A 51 -3.73 -5.24 19.26
C GLU A 51 -5.02 -5.23 18.43
N VAL A 52 -6.01 -4.44 18.85
CA VAL A 52 -7.28 -4.28 18.12
C VAL A 52 -7.42 -2.86 17.62
N ARG A 53 -7.65 -2.70 16.32
CA ARG A 53 -7.93 -1.40 15.69
C ARG A 53 -9.30 -1.41 15.05
N CYS A 54 -10.19 -0.58 15.57
CA CYS A 54 -11.54 -0.40 15.03
C CYS A 54 -11.60 0.89 14.20
N SER A 55 -11.93 0.78 12.92
CA SER A 55 -11.91 1.90 11.98
C SER A 55 -13.25 2.06 11.26
N TYR A 56 -13.66 3.30 10.97
CA TYR A 56 -14.90 3.62 10.27
C TYR A 56 -14.73 4.80 9.30
N ILE A 57 -15.58 4.88 8.27
CA ILE A 57 -15.58 5.98 7.30
C ILE A 57 -16.04 7.28 7.99
N ALA A 58 -15.29 8.36 7.77
CA ALA A 58 -15.56 9.67 8.35
C ALA A 58 -16.94 10.21 7.95
N PHE A 59 -17.54 10.99 8.85
CA PHE A 59 -18.83 11.63 8.63
C PHE A 59 -18.66 13.11 8.32
N ARG A 60 -19.56 13.65 7.51
CA ARG A 60 -19.77 15.09 7.29
C ARG A 60 -21.27 15.36 7.32
N ASP A 61 -21.69 16.29 8.16
CA ASP A 61 -23.10 16.67 8.35
C ASP A 61 -24.03 15.48 8.63
N GLY A 62 -23.56 14.56 9.50
CA GLY A 62 -24.31 13.37 9.89
C GLY A 62 -24.37 12.25 8.84
N LYS A 63 -23.67 12.37 7.71
CA LYS A 63 -23.61 11.34 6.65
C LYS A 63 -22.20 10.81 6.46
N GLN A 64 -22.07 9.52 6.15
CA GLN A 64 -20.78 8.93 5.78
C GLN A 64 -20.27 9.54 4.47
N THR A 65 -18.96 9.80 4.41
CA THR A 65 -18.25 10.32 3.22
C THR A 65 -17.77 9.19 2.32
N CYS A 66 -18.68 8.28 1.97
CA CYS A 66 -18.36 7.07 1.19
C CYS A 66 -17.79 7.40 -0.20
N ASP A 67 -18.35 8.39 -0.88
CA ASP A 67 -17.90 8.77 -2.23
C ASP A 67 -16.48 9.33 -2.21
N GLU A 68 -16.18 10.21 -1.25
CA GLU A 68 -14.82 10.73 -1.09
C GLU A 68 -13.83 9.66 -0.63
N PHE A 69 -14.29 8.68 0.15
CA PHE A 69 -13.48 7.53 0.51
C PHE A 69 -13.16 6.66 -0.72
N LEU A 70 -14.17 6.36 -1.54
CA LEU A 70 -14.00 5.59 -2.78
C LEU A 70 -13.07 6.29 -3.77
N GLU A 71 -13.13 7.61 -3.87
CA GLU A 71 -12.22 8.40 -4.72
C GLU A 71 -10.76 8.22 -4.26
N VAL A 72 -10.51 8.23 -2.95
CA VAL A 72 -9.17 7.95 -2.42
C VAL A 72 -8.73 6.52 -2.73
N LEU A 73 -9.61 5.51 -2.57
CA LEU A 73 -9.29 4.13 -2.95
C LEU A 73 -8.96 4.00 -4.44
N TYR A 74 -9.71 4.71 -5.28
CA TYR A 74 -9.51 4.73 -6.72
C TYR A 74 -8.12 5.26 -7.10
N HIS A 75 -7.58 6.24 -6.38
CA HIS A 75 -6.21 6.70 -6.62
C HIS A 75 -5.12 5.71 -6.19
N GLN A 76 -5.44 4.71 -5.36
CA GLN A 76 -4.48 3.68 -4.92
C GLN A 76 -4.37 2.47 -5.86
N ILE A 77 -5.20 2.41 -6.91
CA ILE A 77 -5.23 1.25 -7.82
C ILE A 77 -3.90 1.02 -8.54
N VAL A 78 -3.09 2.07 -8.75
CA VAL A 78 -1.78 1.97 -9.40
C VAL A 78 -0.84 1.14 -8.54
N SER A 79 -0.71 1.51 -7.26
CA SER A 79 0.11 0.80 -6.27
C SER A 79 -0.35 -0.64 -6.07
N PHE A 80 -1.66 -0.89 -6.15
CA PHE A 80 -2.24 -2.22 -6.00
C PHE A 80 -2.02 -3.12 -7.23
N CYS A 81 -2.16 -2.58 -8.44
CA CYS A 81 -2.23 -3.39 -9.66
C CYS A 81 -0.89 -3.59 -10.36
N LEU A 82 0.02 -2.63 -10.26
CA LEU A 82 1.21 -2.59 -11.10
C LEU A 82 2.45 -3.09 -10.36
N PRO A 83 3.39 -3.76 -11.04
CA PRO A 83 4.67 -4.11 -10.45
C PRO A 83 5.44 -2.87 -9.98
N ARG A 84 6.11 -2.96 -8.83
CA ARG A 84 6.92 -1.85 -8.30
C ARG A 84 7.97 -1.34 -9.28
N SER A 85 8.62 -2.23 -10.03
CA SER A 85 9.60 -1.83 -11.04
C SER A 85 9.00 -0.92 -12.12
N GLU A 86 7.75 -1.17 -12.51
CA GLU A 86 7.01 -0.34 -13.47
C GLU A 86 6.70 1.04 -12.88
N ILE A 87 6.22 1.07 -11.63
CA ILE A 87 5.90 2.31 -10.90
C ILE A 87 7.17 3.16 -10.69
N THR A 88 8.26 2.56 -10.21
CA THR A 88 9.55 3.25 -10.01
C THR A 88 10.08 3.82 -11.32
N SER A 89 10.08 3.02 -12.40
CA SER A 89 10.53 3.50 -13.72
C SER A 89 9.66 4.64 -14.26
N ALA A 90 8.38 4.68 -13.93
CA ALA A 90 7.51 5.80 -14.28
C ALA A 90 7.78 7.04 -13.43
N HIS A 91 7.99 6.88 -12.11
CA HIS A 91 8.35 7.98 -11.23
C HIS A 91 9.70 8.61 -11.59
N ASP A 92 10.71 7.82 -11.97
CA ASP A 92 12.01 8.36 -12.38
C ASP A 92 11.89 9.19 -13.66
N ARG A 93 11.08 8.72 -14.63
CA ARG A 93 10.72 9.49 -15.82
C ARG A 93 10.01 10.80 -15.47
N MET A 94 9.05 10.76 -14.54
CA MET A 94 8.35 11.97 -14.09
C MET A 94 9.27 12.96 -13.37
N LYS A 95 10.18 12.49 -12.52
CA LYS A 95 11.17 13.33 -11.82
C LYS A 95 12.11 14.03 -12.80
N GLN A 96 12.56 13.32 -13.83
CA GLN A 96 13.37 13.91 -14.89
C GLN A 96 12.56 14.97 -15.66
N ALA A 97 11.34 14.65 -16.07
CA ALA A 97 10.45 15.59 -16.76
C ALA A 97 10.19 16.87 -15.93
N LEU A 98 10.00 16.75 -14.61
CA LEU A 98 9.87 17.90 -13.71
C LEU A 98 11.13 18.75 -13.67
N THR A 99 12.32 18.12 -13.70
CA THR A 99 13.61 18.82 -13.74
C THR A 99 13.76 19.59 -15.06
N ASP A 100 13.23 19.04 -16.15
CA ASP A 100 13.21 19.65 -17.48
C ASP A 100 12.00 20.60 -17.68
N ASN A 101 11.18 20.82 -16.64
CA ASN A 101 9.95 21.61 -16.65
C ASN A 101 8.90 21.15 -17.69
N ASP A 102 8.94 19.87 -18.08
CA ASP A 102 8.01 19.22 -19.00
C ASP A 102 6.79 18.67 -18.25
N THR A 103 5.88 19.58 -17.90
CA THR A 103 4.61 19.23 -17.23
C THR A 103 3.70 18.36 -18.08
N VAL A 104 3.83 18.39 -19.41
CA VAL A 104 3.01 17.59 -20.34
C VAL A 104 3.39 16.12 -20.19
N LEU A 105 4.68 15.80 -20.19
CA LEU A 105 5.17 14.44 -20.01
C LEU A 105 4.80 13.87 -18.64
N VAL A 106 4.87 14.67 -17.57
CA VAL A 106 4.44 14.26 -16.22
C VAL A 106 2.98 13.80 -16.23
N ASN A 107 2.09 14.60 -16.83
CA ASN A 107 0.66 14.28 -16.94
C ASN A 107 0.41 13.03 -17.80
N GLN A 108 1.14 12.88 -18.91
CA GLN A 108 1.04 11.71 -19.78
C GLN A 108 1.43 10.42 -19.06
N VAL A 109 2.57 10.41 -18.36
CA VAL A 109 3.04 9.23 -17.62
C VAL A 109 2.07 8.87 -16.50
N SER A 110 1.57 9.86 -15.75
CA SER A 110 0.57 9.65 -14.70
C SER A 110 -0.73 9.06 -15.25
N THR A 111 -1.23 9.60 -16.37
CA THR A 111 -2.44 9.09 -17.04
C THR A 111 -2.25 7.67 -17.54
N GLN A 112 -1.10 7.35 -18.14
CA GLN A 112 -0.78 6.01 -18.65
C GLN A 112 -0.76 4.97 -17.53
N LEU A 113 -0.14 5.27 -16.39
CA LEU A 113 -0.16 4.38 -15.22
C LEU A 113 -1.59 4.09 -14.77
N HIS A 114 -2.41 5.14 -14.69
CA HIS A 114 -3.76 5.02 -14.19
C HIS A 114 -4.67 4.22 -15.15
N GLU A 115 -4.61 4.49 -16.45
CA GLU A 115 -5.33 3.70 -17.47
C GLU A 115 -4.84 2.25 -17.51
N ARG A 116 -3.53 2.03 -17.36
CA ARG A 116 -2.95 0.69 -17.28
C ARG A 116 -3.48 -0.08 -16.08
N ALA A 117 -3.48 0.52 -14.89
CA ALA A 117 -4.03 -0.09 -13.69
C ALA A 117 -5.52 -0.37 -13.85
N ARG A 118 -6.29 0.59 -14.35
CA ARG A 118 -7.72 0.45 -14.62
C ARG A 118 -8.03 -0.70 -15.59
N SER A 119 -7.21 -0.88 -16.63
CA SER A 119 -7.38 -1.96 -17.61
C SER A 119 -7.18 -3.36 -17.04
N LEU A 120 -6.53 -3.49 -15.88
CA LEU A 120 -6.29 -4.79 -15.23
C LEU A 120 -7.52 -5.30 -14.49
N PHE A 121 -8.43 -4.42 -14.08
CA PHE A 121 -9.68 -4.82 -13.46
C PHE A 121 -10.59 -5.49 -14.49
N ILE A 122 -11.20 -6.62 -14.09
CA ILE A 122 -12.22 -7.24 -14.92
C ILE A 122 -13.44 -6.33 -14.89
N LYS A 123 -13.93 -5.94 -16.08
CA LYS A 123 -15.26 -5.33 -16.19
C LYS A 123 -16.29 -6.34 -15.69
N ALA A 124 -16.82 -6.11 -14.49
CA ALA A 124 -17.89 -6.93 -13.93
C ALA A 124 -19.01 -7.04 -14.96
N LYS A 125 -19.33 -8.27 -15.40
CA LYS A 125 -20.51 -8.49 -16.25
C LYS A 125 -21.75 -8.06 -15.45
N LYS A 126 -22.66 -7.33 -16.08
CA LYS A 126 -23.94 -6.91 -15.45
C LYS A 126 -24.60 -8.14 -14.82
N GLY A 127 -24.83 -8.11 -13.51
CA GLY A 127 -25.42 -9.23 -12.74
C GLY A 127 -24.42 -10.19 -12.07
N SER A 128 -23.11 -9.99 -12.25
CA SER A 128 -22.07 -10.70 -11.51
C SER A 128 -21.78 -9.99 -10.19
N HIS A 129 -22.27 -10.53 -9.07
CA HIS A 129 -21.93 -10.08 -7.70
C HIS A 129 -20.50 -10.49 -7.26
N ARG A 130 -19.59 -10.77 -8.22
CA ARG A 130 -18.33 -11.48 -7.98
C ARG A 130 -17.09 -10.70 -8.40
N SER A 131 -16.85 -9.51 -7.87
CA SER A 131 -15.49 -8.97 -7.86
C SER A 131 -15.16 -8.53 -6.45
N GLY A 132 -14.70 -9.48 -5.62
CA GLY A 132 -14.08 -9.19 -4.33
C GLY A 132 -12.89 -8.22 -4.44
N GLU A 133 -12.47 -7.88 -5.67
CA GLU A 133 -11.44 -6.89 -6.03
C GLU A 133 -11.51 -5.58 -5.23
N ALA A 134 -12.70 -5.01 -4.99
CA ALA A 134 -12.82 -3.79 -4.19
C ALA A 134 -12.44 -4.02 -2.71
N GLY A 135 -12.82 -5.19 -2.17
CA GLY A 135 -12.41 -5.62 -0.83
C GLY A 135 -10.92 -5.97 -0.76
N GLU A 136 -10.35 -6.51 -1.83
CA GLU A 136 -8.91 -6.77 -1.93
C GLU A 136 -8.09 -5.48 -1.93
N ILE A 137 -8.51 -4.46 -2.70
CA ILE A 137 -7.89 -3.12 -2.67
C ILE A 137 -7.96 -2.53 -1.27
N LEU A 138 -9.14 -2.62 -0.63
CA LEU A 138 -9.32 -2.13 0.73
C LEU A 138 -8.39 -2.84 1.72
N LEU A 139 -8.26 -4.16 1.62
CA LEU A 139 -7.39 -4.93 2.49
C LEU A 139 -5.92 -4.55 2.29
N PHE A 140 -5.46 -4.47 1.04
CA PHE A 140 -4.12 -4.00 0.70
C PHE A 140 -3.82 -2.64 1.34
N ILE A 141 -4.73 -1.68 1.19
CA ILE A 141 -4.60 -0.33 1.76
C ILE A 141 -4.54 -0.36 3.28
N LEU A 142 -5.41 -1.13 3.95
CA LEU A 142 -5.42 -1.20 5.40
C LEU A 142 -4.13 -1.85 5.94
N VAL A 143 -3.60 -2.86 5.26
CA VAL A 143 -2.32 -3.49 5.64
C VAL A 143 -1.16 -2.50 5.47
N GLU A 144 -1.04 -1.83 4.34
CA GLU A 144 0.06 -0.88 4.14
C GLU A 144 -0.09 0.38 5.00
N TRP A 145 -1.29 0.92 5.14
CA TRP A 145 -1.51 2.18 5.84
C TRP A 145 -1.61 2.01 7.37
N LEU A 146 -2.39 1.05 7.85
CA LEU A 146 -2.57 0.87 9.30
C LEU A 146 -1.46 0.05 9.91
N LEU A 147 -1.08 -1.06 9.27
CA LEU A 147 -0.06 -1.94 9.83
C LEU A 147 1.36 -1.50 9.45
N GLU A 148 1.50 -0.47 8.59
CA GLU A 148 2.79 0.00 8.07
C GLU A 148 3.62 -1.16 7.48
N ALA A 149 2.92 -2.11 6.86
CA ALA A 149 3.50 -3.34 6.32
C ALA A 149 3.45 -3.29 4.79
N PRO A 150 4.47 -2.75 4.11
CA PRO A 150 4.51 -2.67 2.65
C PRO A 150 4.53 -4.06 2.00
N GLN A 151 3.95 -4.17 0.82
CA GLN A 151 3.92 -5.41 0.03
C GLN A 151 5.28 -5.77 -0.59
N ILE A 152 6.10 -6.63 0.02
CA ILE A 152 7.42 -6.98 -0.51
C ILE A 152 7.39 -7.95 -1.71
N VAL A 153 6.34 -8.77 -1.83
CA VAL A 153 6.14 -9.70 -2.96
C VAL A 153 4.69 -9.65 -3.36
N SER A 154 4.39 -9.51 -4.65
CA SER A 154 3.03 -9.70 -5.16
C SER A 154 3.00 -10.90 -6.11
N LYS A 155 1.96 -11.73 -6.03
CA LYS A 155 1.71 -12.81 -6.98
C LYS A 155 1.09 -12.26 -8.28
N MET A 156 1.66 -11.16 -8.79
CA MET A 156 1.27 -10.58 -10.07
C MET A 156 2.19 -11.15 -11.16
N TYR A 157 1.90 -12.36 -11.61
CA TYR A 157 2.54 -12.89 -12.83
C TYR A 157 2.09 -12.08 -14.06
N PRO A 158 2.97 -11.88 -15.06
CA PRO A 158 2.57 -11.28 -16.33
C PRO A 158 1.45 -12.11 -16.96
N LYS A 159 0.24 -11.56 -16.97
CA LYS A 159 -0.91 -12.24 -17.58
C LYS A 159 -0.85 -12.07 -19.10
N THR A 160 -0.73 -13.17 -19.81
CA THR A 160 -0.98 -13.25 -21.26
C THR A 160 -2.47 -13.32 -21.60
N ASN A 161 -3.37 -13.38 -20.59
CA ASN A 161 -4.81 -13.52 -20.76
C ASN A 161 -5.60 -12.50 -19.91
N ASN A 162 -6.38 -11.64 -20.56
CA ASN A 162 -7.17 -10.56 -19.96
C ASN A 162 -8.42 -11.02 -19.16
N ASN A 163 -8.62 -12.33 -18.99
CA ASN A 163 -9.86 -12.88 -18.41
C ASN A 163 -9.72 -13.35 -16.94
N MET A 164 -8.61 -13.04 -16.26
CA MET A 164 -8.31 -13.49 -14.89
C MET A 164 -8.29 -12.30 -13.89
N PRO A 165 -8.99 -12.37 -12.73
CA PRO A 165 -9.07 -11.28 -11.75
C PRO A 165 -7.70 -10.86 -11.21
N VAL A 166 -7.51 -9.58 -10.90
CA VAL A 166 -6.31 -9.10 -10.18
C VAL A 166 -6.34 -9.68 -8.77
N HIS A 167 -5.26 -10.32 -8.34
CA HIS A 167 -5.13 -10.90 -6.99
C HIS A 167 -4.01 -10.17 -6.25
N GLY A 168 -4.23 -8.87 -6.00
CA GLY A 168 -3.22 -8.02 -5.38
C GLY A 168 -2.99 -8.36 -3.91
N THR A 169 -3.95 -8.99 -3.22
CA THR A 169 -3.82 -9.47 -1.83
C THR A 169 -3.06 -10.77 -1.68
N ASP A 170 -2.81 -11.52 -2.75
CA ASP A 170 -1.96 -12.73 -2.73
C ASP A 170 -0.46 -12.32 -2.64
N GLY A 171 -0.15 -11.31 -1.84
CA GLY A 171 1.17 -10.76 -1.63
C GLY A 171 1.68 -10.98 -0.22
N ILE A 172 3.00 -10.96 -0.08
CA ILE A 172 3.68 -10.97 1.21
C ILE A 172 3.88 -9.53 1.62
N HIS A 173 3.37 -9.16 2.80
CA HIS A 173 3.58 -7.88 3.45
C HIS A 173 4.53 -8.06 4.62
N ALA A 174 5.45 -7.11 4.82
CA ALA A 174 6.44 -7.19 5.88
C ALA A 174 6.66 -5.83 6.51
N LYS A 175 6.61 -5.76 7.84
CA LYS A 175 7.04 -4.62 8.64
C LYS A 175 8.26 -5.04 9.46
N PHE A 176 9.20 -4.12 9.64
CA PHE A 176 10.29 -4.33 10.57
C PHE A 176 9.80 -4.13 12.01
N ASP A 177 10.09 -5.09 12.87
CA ASP A 177 9.82 -4.99 14.31
C ASP A 177 11.14 -4.86 15.06
N GLU A 178 11.41 -3.65 15.58
CA GLU A 178 12.59 -3.36 16.40
C GLU A 178 12.54 -4.08 17.75
N GLN A 179 11.33 -4.37 18.23
CA GLN A 179 11.15 -5.10 19.46
C GLN A 179 11.19 -6.58 19.10
N GLN A 180 12.20 -7.31 19.58
CA GLN A 180 12.13 -8.78 19.59
C GLN A 180 11.07 -9.25 20.60
N THR A 181 9.82 -8.80 20.49
CA THR A 181 8.72 -9.32 21.28
C THR A 181 8.23 -10.60 20.63
N LEU A 182 9.11 -11.59 20.56
CA LEU A 182 8.67 -12.98 20.68
C LEU A 182 8.25 -13.15 22.15
N SER A 183 7.01 -12.81 22.45
CA SER A 183 6.33 -13.34 23.63
C SER A 183 5.59 -14.62 23.26
#